data_AF-A0A811VCB6-F1
#
_entry.id   AF-A0A811VCB6-F1
#
_cell.length_a   1.000
_cell.length_b   1.000
_cell.length_c   1.000
_cell.angle_alpha   90.00
_cell.angle_beta   90.00
_cell.angle_gamma   90.00
#
_symmetry.space_group_name_H-M   'P 1'
#
loop_
_entity.id
_entity.type
_entity.pdbx_description
1 polymer ?
#
loop_
_entity_poly.entity_id
_entity_poly.type
_entity_poly.pdbx_seq_one_letter_code
_entity_poly.pdbx_strand_id
1 'polypeptide(L)'
;MNSNIILITFLVLFALAAANELKSHKPARNHKIYEDCMKESGASVAQLEALKKGDFNSIDNKAKCFLKCLEDNKGILTNGMPNEAGIRKKIHAPPAGNGVSKDLLAKCNGLKGADECDTAYQIYKCFMQEKVPLI
;
A
#
# COMPACT_ATOMS: atom_id res chain seq x y z
N MET A 1 42.36 -13.44 23.49
CA MET A 1 41.13 -12.89 22.87
C MET A 1 40.79 -13.80 21.70
N ASN A 2 39.72 -14.60 21.79
CA ASN A 2 39.50 -15.72 20.87
C ASN A 2 39.15 -15.22 19.47
N SER A 3 39.81 -15.77 18.45
CA SER A 3 39.61 -15.42 17.03
C SER A 3 38.12 -15.47 16.62
N ASN A 4 37.38 -16.44 17.17
CA ASN A 4 35.94 -16.59 16.93
C ASN A 4 35.10 -15.43 17.49
N ILE A 5 35.52 -14.82 18.61
CA ILE A 5 34.81 -13.68 19.21
C ILE A 5 34.98 -12.44 18.33
N ILE A 6 36.17 -12.22 17.77
CA ILE A 6 36.45 -11.10 16.86
C ILE A 6 35.66 -11.25 15.56
N LEU A 7 35.56 -12.47 15.02
CA LEU A 7 34.79 -12.72 13.80
C LEU A 7 33.28 -12.48 14.00
N ILE A 8 32.74 -12.90 15.16
CA ILE A 8 31.32 -12.70 15.50
C ILE A 8 31.00 -11.22 15.68
N THR A 9 31.85 -10.46 16.36
CA THR A 9 31.61 -9.02 16.55
C THR A 9 31.65 -8.24 15.24
N PHE A 10 32.57 -8.57 14.33
CA PHE A 10 32.60 -7.98 12.98
C PHE A 10 31.34 -8.32 12.16
N LEU A 11 30.87 -9.57 12.20
CA LEU A 11 29.65 -9.98 11.50
C LEU A 11 28.40 -9.25 12.02
N VAL A 12 28.28 -9.08 13.34
CA VAL A 12 27.16 -8.36 13.96
C VAL A 12 27.19 -6.88 13.59
N LEU A 13 28.37 -6.24 13.59
CA LEU A 13 28.54 -4.84 13.18
C LEU A 13 28.17 -4.64 11.70
N PHE A 14 28.56 -5.56 10.82
CA PHE A 14 28.23 -5.49 9.40
C PHE A 14 26.73 -5.68 9.14
N ALA A 15 26.09 -6.60 9.86
CA ALA A 15 24.64 -6.81 9.78
C ALA A 15 23.83 -5.58 10.29
N LEU A 16 24.31 -4.91 11.34
CA LEU A 16 23.71 -3.67 11.85
C LEU A 16 23.81 -2.52 10.84
N ALA A 17 24.97 -2.37 10.17
CA ALA A 17 25.15 -1.37 9.12
C ALA A 17 24.20 -1.62 7.93
N ALA A 18 24.11 -2.87 7.44
CA ALA A 18 23.22 -3.24 6.34
C ALA A 18 21.72 -3.08 6.68
N ALA A 19 21.33 -3.32 7.93
CA ALA A 19 19.94 -3.12 8.38
C ALA A 19 19.53 -1.64 8.39
N ASN A 20 20.49 -0.73 8.63
CA ASN A 20 20.22 0.70 8.70
C ASN A 20 19.97 1.31 7.30
N GLU A 21 20.71 0.87 6.28
CA GLU A 21 20.51 1.27 4.88
C GLU A 21 19.13 0.88 4.33
N LEU A 22 18.59 -0.27 4.74
CA LEU A 22 17.26 -0.71 4.32
C LEU A 22 16.12 0.13 4.91
N LYS A 23 16.35 0.76 6.08
CA LYS A 23 15.35 1.59 6.76
C LYS A 23 15.25 2.99 6.15
N SER A 24 16.38 3.58 5.74
CA SER A 24 16.42 4.91 5.10
C SER A 24 15.79 4.90 3.69
N HIS A 25 15.85 3.77 2.97
CA HIS A 25 15.35 3.67 1.59
C HIS A 25 13.82 3.53 1.46
N LYS A 26 13.10 3.16 2.53
CA LYS A 26 11.62 2.99 2.49
C LYS A 26 10.82 4.28 2.27
N PRO A 27 11.06 5.40 3.00
CA PRO A 27 10.32 6.64 2.78
C PRO A 27 10.54 7.22 1.38
N ALA A 28 11.77 7.18 0.86
CA ALA A 28 12.10 7.67 -0.47
C ALA A 28 11.37 6.89 -1.59
N ARG A 29 11.26 5.56 -1.47
CA ARG A 29 10.52 4.75 -2.46
C ARG A 29 9.02 5.00 -2.45
N ASN A 30 8.41 5.15 -1.28
CA ASN A 30 6.97 5.43 -1.20
C ASN A 30 6.63 6.80 -1.79
N HIS A 31 7.50 7.80 -1.59
CA HIS A 31 7.34 9.11 -2.19
C HIS A 31 7.40 9.06 -3.71
N LYS A 32 8.41 8.37 -4.26
CA LYS A 32 8.56 8.21 -5.72
C LYS A 32 7.36 7.52 -6.37
N ILE A 33 6.86 6.43 -5.79
CA ILE A 33 5.66 5.73 -6.30
C ILE A 33 4.46 6.69 -6.34
N TYR A 34 4.31 7.52 -5.31
CA TYR A 34 3.21 8.48 -5.25
C TYR A 34 3.32 9.55 -6.35
N GLU A 35 4.52 10.11 -6.56
CA GLU A 35 4.79 11.07 -7.63
C GLU A 35 4.57 10.48 -9.02
N ASP A 36 5.06 9.25 -9.25
CA ASP A 36 4.90 8.54 -10.52
C ASP A 36 3.40 8.30 -10.82
N CYS A 37 2.63 7.82 -9.83
CA CYS A 37 1.19 7.60 -10.00
C CYS A 37 0.40 8.91 -10.18
N MET A 38 0.81 9.99 -9.51
CA MET A 38 0.22 11.32 -9.71
C MET A 38 0.43 11.80 -11.16
N LYS A 39 1.65 11.63 -11.68
CA LYS A 39 2.01 12.00 -13.04
C LYS A 39 1.25 11.17 -14.08
N GLU A 40 1.14 9.86 -13.87
CA GLU A 40 0.45 8.94 -14.79
C GLU A 40 -1.05 9.23 -14.86
N SER A 41 -1.69 9.38 -13.70
CA SER A 41 -3.13 9.58 -13.62
C SER A 41 -3.59 11.01 -13.93
N GLY A 42 -2.71 12.00 -13.73
CA GLY A 42 -3.05 13.42 -13.79
C GLY A 42 -3.96 13.88 -12.65
N ALA A 43 -4.07 13.10 -11.56
CA ALA A 43 -4.86 13.45 -10.39
C ALA A 43 -4.27 14.69 -9.67
N SER A 44 -5.12 15.43 -8.96
CA SER A 44 -4.71 16.59 -8.18
C SER A 44 -4.48 16.25 -6.70
N VAL A 45 -3.64 17.03 -6.03
CA VAL A 45 -3.38 16.86 -4.58
C VAL A 45 -4.68 16.90 -3.78
N ALA A 46 -5.62 17.77 -4.15
CA ALA A 46 -6.92 17.90 -3.48
C ALA A 46 -7.75 16.61 -3.53
N GLN A 47 -7.76 15.92 -4.68
CA GLN A 47 -8.48 14.66 -4.83
C GLN A 47 -7.88 13.55 -3.98
N LEU A 48 -6.55 13.54 -3.82
CA LEU A 48 -5.88 12.55 -2.99
C LEU A 48 -6.10 12.79 -1.50
N GLU A 49 -6.14 14.05 -1.07
CA GLU A 49 -6.55 14.40 0.28
C GLU A 49 -8.01 14.00 0.55
N ALA A 50 -8.89 14.11 -0.44
CA ALA A 50 -10.26 13.60 -0.33
C ALA A 50 -10.28 12.07 -0.15
N LEU A 51 -9.53 11.32 -0.96
CA LEU A 51 -9.40 9.86 -0.84
C LEU A 51 -8.91 9.42 0.55
N LYS A 52 -7.85 10.05 1.07
CA LYS A 52 -7.31 9.75 2.40
C LYS A 52 -8.34 9.99 3.52
N LYS A 53 -9.20 10.99 3.35
CA LYS A 53 -10.27 11.33 4.30
C LYS A 53 -11.54 10.50 4.11
N GLY A 54 -11.60 9.66 3.06
CA GLY A 54 -12.82 8.96 2.69
C GLY A 54 -13.92 9.86 2.14
N ASP A 55 -13.58 11.07 1.65
CA ASP A 55 -14.53 11.91 0.92
C ASP A 55 -14.61 11.44 -0.53
N PHE A 56 -15.70 10.74 -0.82
CA PHE A 56 -15.93 10.07 -2.09
C PHE A 56 -16.85 10.85 -3.04
N ASN A 57 -17.30 12.04 -2.66
CA ASN A 57 -18.31 12.79 -3.41
C ASN A 57 -17.75 13.46 -4.67
N SER A 58 -16.43 13.63 -4.74
CA SER A 58 -15.72 14.43 -5.75
C SER A 58 -14.58 13.66 -6.43
N ILE A 59 -14.66 12.33 -6.42
CA ILE A 59 -13.65 11.43 -7.00
C ILE A 59 -13.97 11.16 -8.47
N ASP A 60 -13.17 11.75 -9.35
CA ASP A 60 -13.23 11.52 -10.80
C ASP A 60 -12.34 10.34 -11.23
N ASN A 61 -12.31 10.05 -12.54
CA ASN A 61 -11.56 8.93 -13.06
C ASN A 61 -10.04 9.05 -12.85
N LYS A 62 -9.49 10.26 -12.80
CA LYS A 62 -8.04 10.46 -12.58
C LYS A 62 -7.66 9.99 -11.18
N ALA A 63 -8.43 10.39 -10.17
CA ALA A 63 -8.22 9.95 -8.79
C ALA A 63 -8.41 8.42 -8.62
N LYS A 64 -9.33 7.81 -9.38
CA LYS A 64 -9.50 6.35 -9.41
C LYS A 64 -8.28 5.64 -10.02
N CYS A 65 -7.77 6.15 -11.13
CA CYS A 65 -6.57 5.57 -11.75
C CYS A 65 -5.31 5.78 -10.91
N PHE A 66 -5.23 6.89 -10.15
CA PHE A 66 -4.20 7.06 -9.14
C PHE A 66 -4.23 5.94 -8.08
N LEU A 67 -5.42 5.61 -7.57
CA LEU A 67 -5.60 4.49 -6.62
C LEU A 67 -5.12 3.18 -7.22
N LYS A 68 -5.57 2.86 -8.43
CA LYS A 68 -5.16 1.65 -9.16
C LYS A 68 -3.64 1.53 -9.27
N CYS A 69 -2.97 2.61 -9.69
CA CYS A 69 -1.51 2.65 -9.79
C CYS A 69 -0.82 2.42 -8.43
N LEU A 70 -1.30 3.08 -7.36
CA LEU A 70 -0.75 2.90 -6.02
C LEU A 70 -0.95 1.47 -5.52
N GLU A 71 -2.14 0.92 -5.71
CA GLU A 71 -2.51 -0.41 -5.23
C GLU A 71 -1.74 -1.51 -5.96
N ASP A 72 -1.52 -1.39 -7.27
CA ASP A 72 -0.64 -2.27 -8.05
C ASP A 72 0.81 -2.21 -7.52
N ASN A 73 1.37 -1.02 -7.35
CA ASN A 73 2.74 -0.85 -6.82
C ASN A 73 2.89 -1.35 -5.37
N LYS A 74 1.82 -1.27 -4.58
CA LYS A 74 1.76 -1.77 -3.21
C LYS A 74 1.45 -3.27 -3.14
N GLY A 75 1.14 -3.90 -4.28
CA GLY A 75 0.77 -5.32 -4.40
C GLY A 75 -0.60 -5.65 -3.82
N ILE A 76 -1.46 -4.64 -3.61
CA ILE A 76 -2.86 -4.79 -3.16
C ILE A 76 -3.70 -5.32 -4.31
N LEU A 77 -3.42 -4.85 -5.52
CA LEU A 77 -3.95 -5.38 -6.77
C LEU A 77 -2.84 -6.05 -7.58
N THR A 78 -3.24 -6.99 -8.43
CA THR A 78 -2.43 -7.58 -9.48
C THR A 78 -3.31 -7.70 -10.72
N ASN A 79 -2.94 -7.04 -11.81
CA ASN A 79 -3.71 -7.03 -13.07
C ASN A 79 -5.18 -6.61 -12.86
N GLY A 80 -5.42 -5.56 -12.06
CA GLY A 80 -6.77 -5.06 -11.77
C GLY A 80 -7.63 -5.99 -10.90
N MET A 81 -7.04 -7.05 -10.31
CA MET A 81 -7.71 -7.97 -9.40
C MET A 81 -7.13 -7.90 -7.99
N PRO A 82 -7.95 -8.02 -6.93
CA PRO A 82 -7.47 -8.10 -5.56
C PRO A 82 -6.41 -9.20 -5.36
N ASN A 83 -5.30 -8.83 -4.75
CA ASN A 83 -4.28 -9.74 -4.27
C ASN A 83 -4.43 -9.90 -2.75
N GLU A 84 -5.14 -10.95 -2.33
CA GLU A 84 -5.41 -11.20 -0.91
C GLU A 84 -4.16 -11.25 -0.04
N ALA A 85 -3.08 -11.85 -0.54
CA ALA A 85 -1.82 -11.93 0.19
C ALA A 85 -1.22 -10.53 0.41
N GLY A 86 -1.30 -9.67 -0.61
CA GLY A 86 -0.86 -8.29 -0.53
C GLY A 86 -1.71 -7.42 0.39
N ILE A 87 -3.04 -7.53 0.29
CA ILE A 87 -4.02 -6.88 1.17
C ILE A 87 -3.74 -7.24 2.63
N ARG A 88 -3.62 -8.54 2.93
CA ARG A 88 -3.25 -9.03 4.27
C ARG A 88 -1.92 -8.45 4.71
N LYS A 89 -0.89 -8.46 3.86
CA LYS A 89 0.44 -7.92 4.22
C LYS A 89 0.38 -6.43 4.59
N LYS A 90 -0.50 -5.65 3.96
CA LYS A 90 -0.67 -4.22 4.26
C LYS A 90 -1.39 -3.98 5.58
N ILE A 91 -2.42 -4.77 5.88
CA ILE A 91 -3.27 -4.53 7.05
C ILE A 91 -2.68 -5.12 8.33
N HIS A 92 -1.83 -6.14 8.24
CA HIS A 92 -1.06 -6.61 9.39
C HIS A 92 0.13 -5.70 9.75
N ALA A 93 0.35 -4.59 9.03
CA ALA A 93 1.36 -3.61 9.40
C ALA A 93 0.84 -2.74 10.57
N PRO A 94 1.65 -2.51 11.63
CA PRO A 94 1.28 -1.55 12.68
C PRO A 94 0.98 -0.17 12.09
N PRO A 95 -0.06 0.55 12.55
CA PRO A 95 -0.85 0.33 13.79
C PRO A 95 -2.16 -0.46 13.60
N ALA A 96 -2.41 -1.10 12.46
CA ALA A 96 -3.76 -1.50 12.03
C ALA A 96 -4.39 -2.75 12.71
N GLY A 97 -3.74 -3.38 13.69
CA GLY A 97 -4.40 -4.43 14.51
C GLY A 97 -4.75 -5.73 13.77
N ASN A 98 -5.77 -6.45 14.29
CA ASN A 98 -6.09 -7.91 14.19
C ASN A 98 -6.33 -8.52 12.79
N GLY A 99 -5.67 -8.02 11.75
CA GLY A 99 -5.82 -8.52 10.39
C GLY A 99 -7.22 -8.30 9.83
N VAL A 100 -7.42 -8.76 8.60
CA VAL A 100 -8.73 -8.70 7.94
C VAL A 100 -9.46 -10.03 8.11
N SER A 101 -10.73 -9.97 8.51
CA SER A 101 -11.62 -11.14 8.56
C SER A 101 -11.84 -11.71 7.16
N LYS A 102 -12.07 -13.02 7.07
CA LYS A 102 -12.42 -13.66 5.78
C LYS A 102 -13.69 -13.02 5.18
N ASP A 103 -14.64 -12.64 6.03
CA ASP A 103 -15.89 -12.03 5.61
C ASP A 103 -15.67 -10.65 4.97
N LEU A 104 -14.74 -9.86 5.49
CA LEU A 104 -14.41 -8.55 4.91
C LEU A 104 -13.74 -8.70 3.54
N LEU A 105 -12.82 -9.66 3.36
CA LEU A 105 -12.26 -9.95 2.03
C LEU A 105 -13.34 -10.40 1.06
N ALA A 106 -14.21 -11.33 1.48
CA ALA A 106 -15.30 -11.82 0.65
C ALA A 106 -16.26 -10.69 0.24
N LYS A 107 -16.52 -9.74 1.15
CA LYS A 107 -17.35 -8.57 0.90
C LYS A 107 -16.72 -7.61 -0.12
N CYS A 108 -15.44 -7.25 0.04
CA CYS A 108 -14.84 -6.16 -0.73
C CYS A 108 -14.12 -6.62 -2.00
N ASN A 109 -13.50 -7.81 -2.03
CA ASN A 109 -12.69 -8.25 -3.17
C ASN A 109 -13.53 -8.58 -4.42
N GLY A 110 -14.80 -8.93 -4.25
CA GLY A 110 -15.70 -9.24 -5.37
C GLY A 110 -16.18 -8.02 -6.16
N LEU A 111 -15.91 -6.80 -5.67
CA LEU A 111 -16.42 -5.58 -6.28
C LEU A 111 -15.77 -5.31 -7.64
N LYS A 112 -16.58 -4.84 -8.58
CA LYS A 112 -16.19 -4.48 -9.94
C LYS A 112 -16.76 -3.12 -10.31
N GLY A 113 -15.98 -2.35 -11.06
CA GLY A 113 -16.39 -1.07 -11.62
C GLY A 113 -16.56 -1.13 -13.13
N ALA A 114 -16.76 0.03 -13.74
CA ALA A 114 -16.87 0.17 -15.19
C ALA A 114 -15.56 -0.16 -15.94
N ASP A 115 -14.42 0.04 -15.30
CA ASP A 115 -13.08 -0.27 -15.79
C ASP A 115 -12.15 -0.70 -14.63
N GLU A 116 -10.87 -0.90 -14.92
CA GLU A 116 -9.88 -1.30 -13.90
C GLU A 116 -9.66 -0.22 -12.83
N CYS A 117 -9.71 1.06 -13.19
CA CYS A 117 -9.54 2.16 -12.26
C CYS A 117 -10.75 2.24 -11.31
N ASP A 118 -11.97 2.12 -11.85
CA ASP A 118 -13.18 2.10 -11.06
C ASP A 118 -13.27 0.84 -10.19
N THR A 119 -12.79 -0.31 -10.68
CA THR A 119 -12.70 -1.54 -9.87
C THR A 119 -11.79 -1.34 -8.66
N ALA A 120 -10.59 -0.82 -8.86
CA ALA A 120 -9.67 -0.47 -7.77
C ALA A 120 -10.33 0.46 -6.74
N TYR A 121 -11.00 1.51 -7.24
CA TYR A 121 -11.73 2.46 -6.41
C TYR A 121 -12.87 1.82 -5.60
N GLN A 122 -13.69 0.94 -6.18
CA GLN A 122 -14.79 0.29 -5.44
C GLN A 122 -14.27 -0.61 -4.32
N ILE A 123 -13.19 -1.35 -4.58
CA ILE A 123 -12.52 -2.19 -3.58
C ILE A 123 -12.00 -1.29 -2.45
N TYR A 124 -11.22 -0.26 -2.78
CA TYR A 124 -10.67 0.69 -1.81
C TYR A 124 -11.76 1.34 -0.94
N LYS A 125 -12.83 1.83 -1.58
CA LYS A 125 -13.96 2.45 -0.91
C LYS A 125 -14.63 1.51 0.09
N CYS A 126 -14.82 0.24 -0.28
CA CYS A 126 -15.40 -0.77 0.62
C CYS A 126 -14.54 -0.96 1.88
N PHE A 127 -13.22 -1.11 1.73
CA PHE A 127 -12.32 -1.24 2.87
C PHE A 127 -12.32 0.02 3.77
N MET A 128 -12.36 1.22 3.17
CA MET A 128 -12.46 2.48 3.92
C MET A 128 -13.77 2.59 4.70
N GLN A 129 -14.90 2.15 4.13
CA GLN A 129 -16.20 2.12 4.82
C GLN A 129 -16.20 1.15 6.02
N GLU A 130 -15.42 0.09 5.92
CA GLU A 130 -15.18 -0.89 7.00
C GLU A 130 -14.07 -0.43 7.95
N LYS A 131 -13.61 0.83 7.82
CA LYS A 131 -12.58 1.48 8.64
C LYS A 131 -11.21 0.79 8.57
N VAL A 132 -10.90 0.20 7.42
CA VAL A 132 -9.62 -0.44 7.12
C VAL A 132 -8.91 0.33 6.00
N PRO A 133 -7.98 1.25 6.33
CA PRO A 133 -7.26 2.00 5.31
C PRO A 133 -6.23 1.13 4.59
N LEU A 134 -6.28 1.12 3.26
CA LEU A 134 -5.34 0.35 2.43
C LEU A 134 -4.10 1.16 1.97
N ILE A 135 -4.17 2.49 1.96
CA ILE A 135 -3.10 3.37 1.45
C ILE A 135 -2.57 4.36 2.46
#